data_AF-A0A8C5QKB4-F1
#
_entry.id   AF-A0A8C5QKB4-F1
#
_cell.length_a   1.000
_cell.length_b   1.000
_cell.length_c   1.000
_cell.angle_alpha   90.00
_cell.angle_beta   90.00
_cell.angle_gamma   90.00
#
_symmetry.space_group_name_H-M   'P 1'
#
loop_
_entity.id
_entity.type
_entity.pdbx_description
1 polymer ?
#
loop_
_entity_poly.entity_id
_entity_poly.type
_entity_poly.pdbx_seq_one_letter_code
_entity_poly.pdbx_strand_id
1 'polypeptide(L)'
;MLNTLDHKRKEALRKMTQIVDEIDALMSKKLIEELRDWKRRQQIACIGGPLHSSLDQFQNWFTLLAESLFQIRRQIQKLDELWTKVTYDGDPIPQHKQYLLERVIFLILNLFQSSFIVERQPCMPTHPQRPLVLKTEIQFTVKLRLLVKLPELNYQLRVKATIDKDPSQNLSNRKFILIGTPVKVMSIEESANGSLAVEMRHLKPKESKTNPGNKGHEGSHMVTEELHSISFETQVCLYGLTIDLETNSLPVVMISNVSQLPSALASIIWYNLFTAEPQLWTSAPNQNLAFFANPPTASLNQLLEVLSWQFSSYVGRGLNSDQLNMLGEKLVGQQVTQADNQISWSRFCKEHLPGKSFSFWAWLEAILELIKKHLLPIWIDGCVMGFVNKEKERNLLKDKMPGTFLLRFSESHLGSITFTWVYQAENGEVRFHSVEPYNKGRLNALPFPDILRNYKVIEAENAPENPLKYLYPDIPKDKAFGKHYNSQETEASRPMENGVKGYVPSVFVPMSKLPSNGGSSSSPPSPLDLPMSPSVFAALREQLTPTEFETAVSYTI
;
A
#
# COMPACT_ATOMS: atom_id res chain seq x y z
N MET A 1 22.87 6.57 -67.69
CA MET A 1 21.67 6.05 -66.99
C MET A 1 22.05 5.10 -65.85
N LEU A 2 22.83 4.05 -66.10
CA LEU A 2 23.24 3.08 -65.07
C LEU A 2 24.07 3.70 -63.92
N ASN A 3 25.05 4.56 -64.22
CA ASN A 3 25.84 5.26 -63.19
C ASN A 3 24.98 6.16 -62.28
N THR A 4 23.95 6.79 -62.85
CA THR A 4 23.00 7.61 -62.08
C THR A 4 22.15 6.74 -61.17
N LEU A 5 21.71 5.57 -61.64
CA LEU A 5 20.97 4.59 -60.84
C LEU A 5 21.83 4.06 -59.69
N ASP A 6 23.08 3.70 -59.96
CA ASP A 6 24.03 3.23 -58.95
C ASP A 6 24.27 4.27 -57.85
N HIS A 7 24.50 5.52 -58.25
CA HIS A 7 24.63 6.62 -57.29
C HIS A 7 23.38 6.76 -56.40
N LYS A 8 22.18 6.66 -56.99
CA LYS A 8 20.92 6.73 -56.24
C LYS A 8 20.69 5.54 -55.32
N ARG A 9 21.10 4.33 -55.71
CA ARG A 9 21.04 3.13 -54.85
C ARG A 9 21.96 3.27 -53.64
N LYS A 10 23.21 3.69 -53.85
CA LYS A 10 24.18 3.97 -52.77
C LYS A 10 23.67 5.07 -51.84
N GLU A 11 23.13 6.16 -52.40
CA GLU A 11 22.57 7.27 -51.62
C GLU A 11 21.39 6.80 -50.76
N ALA A 12 20.48 6.02 -51.32
CA ALA A 12 19.31 5.49 -50.60
C ALA A 12 19.72 4.55 -49.46
N LEU A 13 20.60 3.59 -49.73
CA LEU A 13 21.11 2.65 -48.71
C LEU A 13 21.80 3.40 -47.57
N ARG A 14 22.66 4.38 -47.88
CA ARG A 14 23.32 5.22 -46.86
C ARG A 14 22.30 5.96 -45.99
N LYS A 15 21.28 6.57 -46.58
CA LYS A 15 20.23 7.28 -45.83
C LYS A 15 19.41 6.33 -44.96
N MET A 16 19.07 5.15 -45.47
CA MET A 16 18.35 4.15 -44.66
C MET A 16 19.20 3.69 -43.47
N THR A 17 20.48 3.41 -43.67
CA THR A 17 21.40 3.07 -42.57
C THR A 17 21.45 4.18 -41.52
N GLN A 18 21.60 5.44 -41.94
CA GLN A 18 21.63 6.57 -41.03
C GLN A 18 20.34 6.67 -40.19
N ILE A 19 19.17 6.51 -40.81
CA ILE A 19 17.89 6.55 -40.09
C ILE A 19 17.81 5.39 -39.08
N VAL A 20 18.25 4.19 -39.44
CA VAL A 20 18.28 3.04 -38.54
C VAL A 20 19.20 3.29 -37.35
N ASP A 21 20.37 3.89 -37.57
CA ASP A 21 21.30 4.28 -36.49
C ASP A 21 20.70 5.33 -35.55
N GLU A 22 20.01 6.33 -36.10
CA GLU A 22 19.32 7.36 -35.33
C GLU A 22 18.15 6.79 -34.49
N ILE A 23 17.37 5.87 -35.06
CA ILE A 23 16.30 5.17 -34.33
C ILE A 23 16.86 4.32 -33.20
N ASP A 24 17.92 3.55 -33.45
CA ASP A 24 18.56 2.71 -32.43
C ASP A 24 19.09 3.55 -31.27
N ALA A 25 19.76 4.66 -31.58
CA ALA A 25 20.24 5.61 -30.58
C ALA A 25 19.09 6.23 -29.76
N LEU A 26 17.98 6.59 -30.40
CA LEU A 26 16.81 7.18 -29.73
C LEU A 26 16.08 6.16 -28.84
N MET A 27 15.95 4.91 -29.30
CA MET A 27 15.36 3.82 -28.52
C MET A 27 16.21 3.52 -27.28
N SER A 28 17.51 3.28 -27.46
CA SER A 28 18.41 2.86 -26.39
C SER A 28 18.66 3.96 -25.35
N LYS A 29 18.94 5.19 -25.77
CA LYS A 29 19.37 6.28 -24.86
C LYS A 29 18.22 7.06 -24.24
N LYS A 30 17.02 7.02 -24.80
CA LYS A 30 15.93 7.88 -24.33
C LYS A 30 14.66 7.11 -24.03
N LEU A 31 14.15 6.35 -24.99
CA LEU A 31 12.85 5.70 -24.82
C LEU A 31 12.88 4.64 -23.71
N ILE A 32 13.89 3.79 -23.70
CA ILE A 32 14.03 2.71 -22.71
C ILE A 32 14.32 3.27 -21.31
N GLU A 33 15.14 4.32 -21.21
CA GLU A 33 15.42 5.01 -19.93
C GLU A 33 14.16 5.65 -19.35
N GLU A 34 13.42 6.43 -20.14
CA GLU A 34 12.16 7.04 -19.72
C GLU A 34 11.12 6.00 -19.32
N LEU A 35 11.03 4.87 -20.04
CA LEU A 35 10.12 3.78 -19.69
C LEU A 35 10.53 3.13 -18.36
N ARG A 36 11.84 3.01 -18.09
CA ARG A 36 12.36 2.50 -16.81
C ARG A 36 11.97 3.44 -15.67
N ASP A 37 12.12 4.74 -15.87
CA ASP A 37 11.72 5.75 -14.88
C ASP A 37 10.21 5.77 -14.66
N TRP A 38 9.42 5.56 -15.71
CA TRP A 38 7.98 5.36 -15.56
C TRP A 38 7.65 4.12 -14.72
N LYS A 39 8.31 2.98 -14.96
CA LYS A 39 8.13 1.75 -14.15
C LYS A 39 8.51 1.97 -12.69
N ARG A 40 9.59 2.71 -12.42
CA ARG A 40 9.98 3.08 -11.05
C ARG A 40 8.93 3.96 -10.38
N ARG A 41 8.35 4.93 -11.10
CA ARG A 41 7.24 5.75 -10.60
C ARG A 41 5.98 4.92 -10.34
N GLN A 42 5.66 3.96 -11.20
CA GLN A 42 4.56 3.02 -10.97
C GLN A 42 4.78 2.20 -9.70
N GLN A 43 6.01 1.74 -9.47
CA GLN A 43 6.39 1.00 -8.27
C GLN A 43 6.20 1.83 -6.99
N ILE A 44 6.65 3.09 -7.00
CA ILE A 44 6.43 4.05 -5.91
C ILE A 44 4.94 4.34 -5.70
N ALA A 45 4.17 4.45 -6.78
CA ALA A 45 2.72 4.63 -6.70
C ALA A 45 1.99 3.43 -6.06
N CYS A 46 2.50 2.21 -6.24
CA CYS A 46 1.95 1.02 -5.58
C CYS A 46 2.07 1.06 -4.06
N ILE A 47 3.01 1.82 -3.52
CA ILE A 47 3.18 2.06 -2.08
C ILE A 47 2.65 3.43 -1.66
N GLY A 48 1.74 4.03 -2.44
CA GLY A 48 1.04 5.26 -2.09
C GLY A 48 1.76 6.56 -2.45
N GLY A 49 2.92 6.49 -3.09
CA GLY A 49 3.61 7.66 -3.62
C GLY A 49 2.91 8.27 -4.83
N PRO A 50 3.38 9.42 -5.35
CA PRO A 50 2.70 10.12 -6.42
C PRO A 50 2.94 9.47 -7.80
N LEU A 51 1.89 9.44 -8.63
CA LEU A 51 1.97 9.06 -10.04
C LEU A 51 1.76 10.29 -10.92
N HIS A 52 2.82 10.79 -11.55
CA HIS A 52 2.78 12.06 -12.27
C HIS A 52 2.72 11.95 -13.81
N SER A 53 2.67 10.74 -14.40
CA SER A 53 2.87 10.60 -15.86
C SER A 53 1.86 9.69 -16.55
N SER A 54 1.21 10.24 -17.58
CA SER A 54 0.37 9.47 -18.50
C SER A 54 1.25 8.61 -19.43
N LEU A 55 0.76 7.42 -19.74
CA LEU A 55 1.32 6.53 -20.75
C LEU A 55 1.04 6.98 -22.19
N ASP A 56 0.20 7.99 -22.40
CA ASP A 56 -0.19 8.42 -23.75
C ASP A 56 0.98 8.99 -24.56
N GLN A 57 1.90 9.69 -23.90
CA GLN A 57 3.13 10.18 -24.53
C GLN A 57 4.02 9.02 -24.98
N PHE A 58 4.19 8.00 -24.12
CA PHE A 58 4.91 6.78 -24.48
C PHE A 58 4.23 6.09 -25.66
N GLN A 59 2.91 5.92 -25.62
CA GLN A 59 2.19 5.26 -26.72
C GLN A 59 2.42 5.97 -28.06
N ASN A 60 2.40 7.31 -28.08
CA ASN A 60 2.68 8.06 -29.31
C ASN A 60 4.11 7.80 -29.81
N TRP A 61 5.12 7.85 -28.93
CA TRP A 61 6.51 7.60 -29.30
C TRP A 61 6.72 6.17 -29.82
N PHE A 62 6.22 5.17 -29.10
CA PHE A 62 6.32 3.77 -29.49
C PHE A 62 5.61 3.50 -30.82
N THR A 63 4.44 4.09 -31.04
CA THR A 63 3.67 3.91 -32.29
C THR A 63 4.39 4.51 -33.50
N LEU A 64 4.85 5.77 -33.39
CA LEU A 64 5.57 6.44 -34.49
C LEU A 64 6.87 5.72 -34.85
N LEU A 65 7.60 5.20 -33.87
CA LEU A 65 8.81 4.41 -34.11
C LEU A 65 8.50 3.09 -34.79
N ALA A 66 7.43 2.39 -34.36
CA ALA A 66 7.01 1.15 -34.99
C ALA A 66 6.62 1.37 -36.47
N GLU A 67 5.81 2.40 -36.74
CA GLU A 67 5.41 2.78 -38.11
C GLU A 67 6.63 3.11 -38.98
N SER A 68 7.58 3.88 -38.44
CA SER A 68 8.82 4.24 -39.13
C SER A 68 9.67 3.01 -39.47
N LEU A 69 9.84 2.10 -38.51
CA LEU A 69 10.58 0.85 -38.71
C LEU A 69 9.91 -0.05 -39.75
N PHE A 70 8.59 -0.21 -39.71
CA PHE A 70 7.86 -0.99 -40.72
C PHE A 70 7.92 -0.33 -42.11
N GLN A 71 7.90 1.00 -42.17
CA GLN A 71 8.08 1.73 -43.42
C GLN A 71 9.47 1.50 -44.02
N ILE A 72 10.53 1.58 -43.20
CA ILE A 72 11.90 1.27 -43.63
C ILE A 72 12.00 -0.18 -44.09
N ARG A 73 11.44 -1.13 -43.33
CA ARG A 73 11.41 -2.55 -43.73
C ARG A 73 10.76 -2.75 -45.11
N ARG A 74 9.63 -2.11 -45.36
CA ARG A 74 8.94 -2.15 -46.67
C ARG A 74 9.79 -1.51 -47.78
N GLN A 75 10.50 -0.42 -47.50
CA GLN A 75 11.41 0.20 -48.47
C GLN A 75 12.58 -0.73 -48.82
N ILE A 76 13.15 -1.42 -47.82
CA ILE A 76 14.22 -2.41 -48.01
C ILE A 76 13.71 -3.60 -48.84
N GLN A 77 12.51 -4.10 -48.56
CA GLN A 77 11.88 -5.17 -49.36
C GLN A 77 11.64 -4.72 -50.80
N LYS A 78 11.25 -3.47 -51.03
CA LYS A 78 11.08 -2.92 -52.39
C LYS A 78 12.40 -2.86 -53.18
N LEU A 79 13.56 -2.83 -52.51
CA LEU A 79 14.85 -2.94 -53.20
C LEU A 79 15.01 -4.31 -53.89
N ASP A 80 14.38 -5.40 -53.41
CA ASP A 80 14.39 -6.69 -54.11
C ASP A 80 13.64 -6.64 -55.43
N GLU A 81 12.48 -5.99 -55.44
CA GLU A 81 11.69 -5.83 -56.65
C GLU A 81 12.48 -5.02 -57.70
N LEU A 82 13.24 -4.02 -57.24
CA LEU A 82 14.08 -3.20 -58.11
C LEU A 82 15.34 -3.93 -58.58
N TRP A 83 15.94 -4.75 -57.72
CA TRP A 83 17.10 -5.57 -58.03
C TRP A 83 16.76 -6.66 -59.05
N THR A 84 15.62 -7.34 -58.87
CA THR A 84 15.10 -8.34 -59.83
C THR A 84 14.88 -7.74 -61.21
N LYS A 85 14.51 -6.46 -61.30
CA LYS A 85 14.30 -5.77 -62.58
C LYS A 85 15.60 -5.30 -63.25
N VAL A 86 16.55 -4.81 -62.47
CA VAL A 86 17.83 -4.28 -62.96
C VAL A 86 18.94 -4.59 -61.96
N THR A 87 19.95 -5.35 -62.39
CA THR A 87 21.16 -5.69 -61.62
C THR A 87 22.40 -5.51 -62.49
N TYR A 88 23.58 -5.38 -61.87
CA TYR A 88 24.85 -5.17 -62.52
C TYR A 88 26.02 -5.60 -61.61
N ASP A 89 27.22 -5.67 -62.18
CA ASP A 89 28.42 -6.02 -61.40
C ASP A 89 28.74 -4.93 -60.37
N GLY A 90 28.97 -5.33 -59.11
CA GLY A 90 29.17 -4.41 -58.00
C GLY A 90 27.91 -3.70 -57.48
N ASP A 91 26.71 -4.21 -57.75
CA ASP A 91 25.45 -3.65 -57.22
C ASP A 91 25.44 -3.62 -55.67
N PRO A 92 25.22 -2.45 -55.05
CA PRO A 92 25.25 -2.32 -53.59
C PRO A 92 24.05 -2.98 -52.89
N ILE A 93 22.93 -3.22 -53.58
CA ILE A 93 21.71 -3.79 -52.99
C ILE A 93 21.97 -5.16 -52.36
N PRO A 94 22.40 -6.20 -53.10
CA PRO A 94 22.60 -7.53 -52.53
C PRO A 94 23.64 -7.56 -51.41
N GLN A 95 24.61 -6.63 -51.42
CA GLN A 95 25.67 -6.55 -50.42
C GLN A 95 25.20 -6.00 -49.06
N HIS A 96 24.34 -4.97 -49.06
CA HIS A 96 23.99 -4.23 -47.83
C HIS A 96 22.60 -4.55 -47.30
N LYS A 97 21.70 -5.01 -48.16
CA LYS A 97 20.28 -5.18 -47.84
C LYS A 97 20.05 -6.16 -46.70
N GLN A 98 20.72 -7.32 -46.70
CA GLN A 98 20.50 -8.36 -45.70
C GLN A 98 20.83 -7.85 -44.29
N TYR A 99 22.00 -7.24 -44.14
CA TYR A 99 22.44 -6.62 -42.89
C TYR A 99 21.46 -5.55 -42.39
N LEU A 100 21.02 -4.65 -43.29
CA LEU A 100 20.09 -3.59 -42.93
C LEU A 100 18.71 -4.15 -42.52
N LEU A 101 18.22 -5.18 -43.23
CA LEU A 101 16.96 -5.85 -42.92
C LEU A 101 17.00 -6.52 -41.54
N GLU A 102 18.08 -7.25 -41.23
CA GLU A 102 18.28 -7.89 -39.93
C GLU A 102 18.29 -6.88 -38.79
N ARG A 103 18.97 -5.73 -38.97
CA ARG A 103 18.96 -4.64 -37.99
C ARG A 103 17.58 -4.06 -37.75
N VAL A 104 16.83 -3.79 -38.82
CA VAL A 104 15.46 -3.27 -38.71
C VAL A 104 14.54 -4.28 -38.01
N ILE A 105 14.65 -5.56 -38.35
CA ILE A 105 13.88 -6.61 -37.67
C ILE A 105 14.23 -6.66 -36.19
N PHE A 106 15.51 -6.63 -35.83
CA PHE A 106 15.97 -6.60 -34.45
C PHE A 106 15.38 -5.42 -33.67
N LEU A 107 15.40 -4.20 -34.25
CA LEU A 107 14.81 -3.03 -33.63
C LEU A 107 13.29 -3.15 -33.45
N ILE A 108 12.58 -3.72 -34.43
CA ILE A 108 11.14 -4.00 -34.32
C ILE A 108 10.89 -4.95 -33.15
N LEU A 109 11.62 -6.07 -33.07
CA LEU A 109 11.46 -7.05 -31.99
C LEU A 109 11.66 -6.40 -30.61
N ASN A 110 12.75 -5.66 -30.43
CA ASN A 110 13.04 -4.99 -29.16
C ASN A 110 12.01 -3.92 -28.78
N LEU A 111 11.54 -3.15 -29.76
CA LEU A 111 10.51 -2.13 -29.55
C LEU A 111 9.21 -2.78 -29.08
N PHE A 112 8.77 -3.84 -29.74
CA PHE A 112 7.55 -4.57 -29.38
C PHE A 112 7.67 -5.22 -27.99
N GLN A 113 8.78 -5.90 -27.70
CA GLN A 113 9.04 -6.49 -26.39
C GLN A 113 9.01 -5.45 -25.26
N SER A 114 9.59 -4.27 -25.49
CA SER A 114 9.59 -3.19 -24.51
C SER A 114 8.22 -2.51 -24.35
N SER A 115 7.37 -2.60 -25.38
CA SER A 115 6.06 -1.91 -25.42
C SER A 115 4.95 -2.62 -24.65
N PHE A 116 5.12 -3.91 -24.34
CA PHE A 116 4.12 -4.69 -23.60
C PHE A 116 4.35 -4.53 -22.10
N ILE A 117 3.42 -3.85 -21.42
CA ILE A 117 3.60 -3.46 -20.02
C ILE A 117 2.36 -3.75 -19.18
N VAL A 118 2.57 -3.89 -17.88
CA VAL A 118 1.51 -3.85 -16.86
C VAL A 118 1.18 -2.38 -16.57
N GLU A 119 0.02 -1.91 -17.02
CA GLU A 119 -0.47 -0.55 -16.78
C GLU A 119 -1.00 -0.39 -15.35
N ARG A 120 -1.79 -1.36 -14.87
CA ARG A 120 -2.30 -1.42 -13.51
C ARG A 120 -1.91 -2.76 -12.88
N GLN A 121 -1.09 -2.68 -11.85
CA GLN A 121 -0.60 -3.86 -11.11
C GLN A 121 -1.73 -4.67 -10.47
N PRO A 122 -1.53 -5.97 -10.21
CA PRO A 122 -2.52 -6.83 -9.57
C PRO A 122 -3.05 -6.24 -8.26
N CYS A 123 -4.38 -6.11 -8.15
CA CYS A 123 -5.02 -5.53 -6.97
C CYS A 123 -6.41 -6.13 -6.75
N MET A 124 -6.76 -6.39 -5.49
CA MET A 124 -8.11 -6.81 -5.12
C MET A 124 -9.06 -5.60 -5.11
N PRO A 125 -10.23 -5.64 -5.80
CA PRO A 125 -11.20 -4.55 -5.77
C PRO A 125 -11.68 -4.15 -4.37
N THR A 126 -11.64 -5.07 -3.40
CA THR A 126 -12.00 -4.81 -2.00
C THR A 126 -10.97 -3.97 -1.25
N HIS A 127 -9.73 -3.87 -1.76
CA HIS A 127 -8.61 -3.15 -1.15
C HIS A 127 -7.82 -2.34 -2.20
N PRO A 128 -8.44 -1.33 -2.85
CA PRO A 128 -7.82 -0.61 -3.98
C PRO A 128 -6.55 0.16 -3.61
N GLN A 129 -6.37 0.49 -2.33
CA GLN A 129 -5.18 1.19 -1.81
C GLN A 129 -4.04 0.23 -1.43
N ARG A 130 -4.24 -1.10 -1.55
CA ARG A 130 -3.28 -2.14 -1.17
C ARG A 130 -3.00 -3.07 -2.36
N PRO A 131 -2.38 -2.57 -3.46
CA PRO A 131 -2.01 -3.42 -4.58
C PRO A 131 -0.93 -4.43 -4.19
N LEU A 132 -0.72 -5.44 -5.04
CA LEU A 132 0.29 -6.49 -4.89
C LEU A 132 0.11 -7.44 -3.70
N VAL A 133 -0.91 -7.27 -2.87
CA VAL A 133 -1.33 -8.27 -1.88
C VAL A 133 -2.60 -8.94 -2.38
N LEU A 134 -2.55 -10.26 -2.57
CA LEU A 134 -3.65 -11.04 -3.13
C LEU A 134 -4.09 -12.12 -2.14
N LYS A 135 -5.40 -12.24 -1.93
CA LYS A 135 -5.98 -13.28 -1.09
C LYS A 135 -6.39 -14.49 -1.94
N THR A 136 -6.09 -15.69 -1.46
CA THR A 136 -6.53 -16.94 -2.08
C THR A 136 -8.04 -16.98 -2.27
N GLU A 137 -8.49 -17.51 -3.40
CA GLU A 137 -9.90 -17.63 -3.81
C GLU A 137 -10.66 -16.29 -4.01
N ILE A 138 -10.00 -15.14 -3.81
CA ILE A 138 -10.58 -13.81 -4.05
C ILE A 138 -10.17 -13.27 -5.43
N GLN A 139 -11.11 -12.57 -6.07
CA GLN A 139 -10.86 -11.97 -7.39
C GLN A 139 -9.92 -10.78 -7.27
N PHE A 140 -9.00 -10.67 -8.24
CA PHE A 140 -8.18 -9.49 -8.44
C PHE A 140 -8.25 -9.03 -9.89
N THR A 141 -7.86 -7.78 -10.07
CA THR A 141 -7.82 -7.13 -11.37
C THR A 141 -6.39 -6.77 -11.73
N VAL A 142 -6.03 -6.92 -13.00
CA VAL A 142 -4.77 -6.43 -13.58
C VAL A 142 -5.06 -5.86 -14.97
N LYS A 143 -4.39 -4.78 -15.35
CA LYS A 143 -4.52 -4.16 -16.67
C LYS A 143 -3.18 -4.13 -17.36
N LEU A 144 -3.14 -4.62 -18.59
CA LEU A 144 -1.98 -4.61 -19.48
C LEU A 144 -2.24 -3.64 -20.64
N ARG A 145 -1.18 -3.07 -21.18
CA ARG A 145 -1.22 -2.18 -22.35
C ARG A 145 -0.09 -2.52 -23.30
N LEU A 146 -0.39 -2.49 -24.60
CA LEU A 146 0.63 -2.44 -25.64
C LEU A 146 0.82 -0.97 -26.04
N LEU A 147 2.02 -0.45 -25.86
CA LEU A 147 2.34 0.95 -26.20
C LEU A 147 2.45 1.17 -27.72
N VAL A 148 2.67 0.11 -28.50
CA VAL A 148 2.55 0.18 -29.96
C VAL A 148 1.07 0.05 -30.35
N LYS A 149 0.47 1.15 -30.78
CA LYS A 149 -0.95 1.20 -31.19
C LYS A 149 -1.08 1.09 -32.70
N LEU A 150 -1.19 -0.15 -33.18
CA LEU A 150 -1.49 -0.45 -34.58
C LEU A 150 -2.94 -0.96 -34.70
N PRO A 151 -3.81 -0.35 -35.53
CA PRO A 151 -5.20 -0.78 -35.70
C PRO A 151 -5.35 -2.25 -36.09
N GLU A 152 -4.38 -2.79 -36.84
CA GLU A 152 -4.34 -4.18 -37.30
C GLU A 152 -4.26 -5.20 -36.16
N LEU A 153 -3.82 -4.77 -34.96
CA LEU A 153 -3.68 -5.64 -33.79
C LEU A 153 -4.95 -5.73 -32.95
N ASN A 154 -5.98 -4.93 -33.25
CA ASN A 154 -7.23 -4.93 -32.50
C ASN A 154 -7.91 -6.32 -32.58
N TYR A 155 -8.23 -6.89 -31.41
CA TYR A 155 -8.77 -8.25 -31.25
C TYR A 155 -7.88 -9.41 -31.73
N GLN A 156 -6.64 -9.16 -32.16
CA GLN A 156 -5.73 -10.21 -32.63
C GLN A 156 -4.91 -10.82 -31.49
N LEU A 157 -4.58 -10.02 -30.46
CA LEU A 157 -3.67 -10.44 -29.40
C LEU A 157 -4.43 -11.15 -28.28
N ARG A 158 -4.12 -12.43 -28.09
CA ARG A 158 -4.65 -13.25 -27.00
C ARG A 158 -3.62 -13.30 -25.88
N VAL A 159 -3.91 -12.65 -24.75
CA VAL A 159 -3.02 -12.58 -23.60
C VAL A 159 -3.36 -13.68 -22.61
N LYS A 160 -2.36 -14.45 -22.19
CA LYS A 160 -2.45 -15.50 -21.18
C LYS A 160 -1.70 -15.08 -19.92
N ALA A 161 -2.35 -15.18 -18.77
CA ALA A 161 -1.76 -14.98 -17.45
C ALA A 161 -1.38 -16.34 -16.84
N THR A 162 -0.17 -16.41 -16.29
CA THR A 162 0.35 -17.53 -15.51
C THR A 162 1.00 -17.00 -14.23
N ILE A 163 1.23 -17.86 -13.24
CA ILE A 163 1.89 -17.50 -11.99
C ILE A 163 3.03 -18.48 -11.75
N ASP A 164 4.16 -17.97 -11.24
CA ASP A 164 5.36 -18.74 -10.91
C ASP A 164 5.85 -19.64 -12.05
N LYS A 165 5.92 -19.07 -13.26
CA LYS A 165 6.31 -19.77 -14.51
C LYS A 165 7.71 -20.39 -14.43
N ASP A 166 8.65 -19.75 -13.72
CA ASP A 166 10.01 -20.26 -13.50
C ASP A 166 10.17 -20.85 -12.08
N PRO A 167 10.03 -22.17 -11.91
CA PRO A 167 10.07 -22.82 -10.60
C PRO A 167 11.47 -22.92 -9.99
N SER A 168 12.54 -22.64 -10.76
CA SER A 168 13.93 -22.74 -10.30
C SER A 168 14.29 -21.69 -9.25
N GLN A 169 13.56 -20.58 -9.18
CA GLN A 169 13.79 -19.49 -8.20
C GLN A 169 13.02 -19.68 -6.89
N ASN A 170 12.07 -20.62 -6.82
CA ASN A 170 11.06 -20.72 -5.74
C ASN A 170 10.89 -22.15 -5.20
N LEU A 171 11.98 -22.91 -5.08
CA LEU A 171 11.92 -24.34 -4.71
C LEU A 171 11.31 -24.59 -3.31
N SER A 172 11.31 -23.60 -2.41
CA SER A 172 10.75 -23.70 -1.05
C SER A 172 9.36 -23.07 -0.87
N ASN A 173 8.87 -22.27 -1.82
CA ASN A 173 7.66 -21.48 -1.63
C ASN A 173 6.40 -22.27 -1.98
N ARG A 174 5.26 -21.85 -1.43
CA ARG A 174 3.94 -22.38 -1.81
C ARG A 174 3.70 -22.13 -3.30
N LYS A 175 2.99 -23.05 -3.96
CA LYS A 175 2.68 -22.93 -5.39
C LYS A 175 1.24 -22.51 -5.58
N PHE A 176 1.00 -21.67 -6.57
CA PHE A 176 -0.32 -21.18 -6.90
C PHE A 176 -0.67 -21.47 -8.37
N ILE A 177 -1.97 -21.48 -8.65
CA ILE A 177 -2.53 -21.49 -9.99
C ILE A 177 -3.54 -20.35 -10.10
N LEU A 178 -3.71 -19.80 -11.30
CA LEU A 178 -4.74 -18.80 -11.58
C LEU A 178 -5.99 -19.49 -12.13
N ILE A 179 -7.12 -19.29 -11.45
CA ILE A 179 -8.45 -19.75 -11.89
C ILE A 179 -9.30 -18.56 -12.36
N GLY A 180 -10.36 -18.85 -13.12
CA GLY A 180 -11.24 -17.85 -13.72
C GLY A 180 -11.00 -17.72 -15.21
N THR A 181 -10.69 -16.52 -15.68
CA THR A 181 -10.42 -16.22 -17.10
C THR A 181 -8.96 -15.84 -17.30
N PRO A 182 -8.02 -16.81 -17.28
CA PRO A 182 -6.58 -16.54 -17.41
C PRO A 182 -6.19 -16.09 -18.81
N VAL A 183 -7.09 -16.21 -19.80
CA VAL A 183 -6.83 -15.81 -21.18
C VAL A 183 -7.86 -14.78 -21.61
N LYS A 184 -7.41 -13.64 -22.10
CA LYS A 184 -8.28 -12.56 -22.56
C LYS A 184 -7.70 -11.87 -23.80
N VAL A 185 -8.58 -11.47 -24.71
CA VAL A 185 -8.20 -10.78 -25.95
C VAL A 185 -8.01 -9.29 -25.67
N MET A 186 -6.96 -8.72 -26.25
CA MET A 186 -6.66 -7.29 -26.18
C MET A 186 -7.51 -6.51 -27.18
N SER A 187 -8.04 -5.36 -26.75
CA SER A 187 -8.88 -4.51 -27.61
C SER A 187 -8.65 -3.03 -27.33
N ILE A 188 -9.07 -2.21 -28.29
CA ILE A 188 -9.05 -0.74 -28.20
C ILE A 188 -10.22 -0.23 -27.34
N GLU A 189 -11.35 -0.95 -27.33
CA GLU A 189 -12.58 -0.56 -26.64
C GLU A 189 -12.46 -0.59 -25.11
N GLU A 190 -11.54 -1.41 -24.57
CA GLU A 190 -11.35 -1.53 -23.13
C GLU A 190 -10.71 -0.29 -22.48
N SER A 191 -10.14 0.62 -23.27
CA SER A 191 -9.58 1.87 -22.74
C SER A 191 -10.29 3.09 -23.30
N ALA A 192 -10.69 4.00 -22.41
CA ALA A 192 -11.37 5.26 -22.78
C ALA A 192 -10.54 6.17 -23.71
N ASN A 193 -9.21 6.02 -23.72
CA ASN A 193 -8.30 6.75 -24.61
C ASN A 193 -8.05 6.02 -25.95
N GLY A 194 -8.77 4.93 -26.24
CA GLY A 194 -8.59 4.13 -27.44
C GLY A 194 -7.21 3.46 -27.52
N SER A 195 -6.65 3.03 -26.38
CA SER A 195 -5.40 2.26 -26.34
C SER A 195 -5.64 0.77 -26.47
N LEU A 196 -4.71 0.07 -27.11
CA LEU A 196 -4.71 -1.39 -27.13
C LEU A 196 -4.36 -1.92 -25.73
N ALA A 197 -5.36 -2.40 -25.01
CA ALA A 197 -5.23 -2.82 -23.63
C ALA A 197 -6.09 -4.05 -23.33
N VAL A 198 -5.77 -4.72 -22.22
CA VAL A 198 -6.59 -5.82 -21.71
C VAL A 198 -6.67 -5.73 -20.19
N GLU A 199 -7.88 -5.76 -19.65
CA GLU A 199 -8.14 -5.78 -18.21
C GLU A 199 -8.72 -7.14 -17.79
N MET A 200 -7.94 -7.91 -17.05
CA MET A 200 -8.35 -9.22 -16.53
C MET A 200 -8.94 -9.04 -15.13
N ARG A 201 -10.28 -9.10 -15.00
CA ARG A 201 -11.00 -8.77 -13.75
C ARG A 201 -11.36 -9.94 -12.83
N HIS A 202 -11.36 -11.15 -13.37
CA HIS A 202 -11.89 -12.34 -12.68
C HIS A 202 -10.82 -13.40 -12.43
N LEU A 203 -9.55 -12.98 -12.31
CA LEU A 203 -8.47 -13.87 -11.91
C LEU A 203 -8.56 -14.13 -10.40
N LYS A 204 -8.37 -15.38 -9.98
CA LYS A 204 -8.24 -15.72 -8.57
C LYS A 204 -7.02 -16.63 -8.37
N PRO A 205 -6.17 -16.38 -7.37
CA PRO A 205 -5.10 -17.30 -7.03
C PRO A 205 -5.65 -18.44 -6.17
N LYS A 206 -5.27 -19.67 -6.50
CA LYS A 206 -5.60 -20.88 -5.75
C LYS A 206 -4.32 -21.64 -5.44
N GLU A 207 -4.15 -22.05 -4.20
CA GLU A 207 -2.99 -22.83 -3.77
C GLU A 207 -3.03 -24.24 -4.39
N SER A 208 -1.91 -24.67 -4.97
CA SER A 208 -1.77 -26.00 -5.58
C SER A 208 -1.29 -27.00 -4.54
N LYS A 209 -2.07 -28.06 -4.29
CA LYS A 209 -1.76 -29.12 -3.30
C LYS A 209 -0.78 -30.18 -3.81
N THR A 210 -0.04 -29.91 -4.89
CA THR A 210 0.90 -30.86 -5.49
C THR A 210 2.24 -30.85 -4.75
N ASN A 211 2.28 -31.45 -3.56
CA ASN A 211 3.41 -32.21 -3.00
C ASN A 211 3.04 -32.81 -1.62
N PRO A 212 2.85 -34.14 -1.49
CA PRO A 212 2.73 -34.80 -0.20
C PRO A 212 4.07 -34.97 0.56
N GLY A 213 5.20 -34.54 -0.03
CA GLY A 213 6.55 -34.80 0.49
C GLY A 213 7.19 -33.72 1.38
N ASN A 214 6.67 -32.49 1.42
CA ASN A 214 7.26 -31.40 2.22
C ASN A 214 6.58 -31.21 3.59
N LYS A 215 6.14 -32.29 4.24
CA LYS A 215 5.67 -32.27 5.65
C LYS A 215 6.83 -32.16 6.66
N GLY A 216 7.86 -31.38 6.34
CA GLY A 216 9.07 -31.27 7.18
C GLY A 216 9.97 -30.05 6.93
N HIS A 217 9.70 -29.25 5.90
CA HIS A 217 10.31 -27.93 5.74
C HIS A 217 9.20 -26.89 5.79
N GLU A 218 8.83 -26.47 6.99
CA GLU A 218 8.33 -25.11 7.16
C GLU A 218 9.38 -24.19 6.50
N GLY A 219 8.98 -23.46 5.47
CA GLY A 219 9.88 -22.54 4.78
C GLY A 219 10.54 -21.62 5.80
N SER A 220 11.82 -21.29 5.59
CA SER A 220 12.59 -20.37 6.45
C SER A 220 11.94 -18.97 6.58
N HIS A 221 11.04 -18.63 5.66
CA HIS A 221 10.39 -17.33 5.55
C HIS A 221 8.93 -17.38 5.99
N MET A 222 8.46 -16.28 6.59
CA MET A 222 7.06 -16.14 6.91
C MET A 222 6.22 -16.14 5.62
N VAL A 223 5.00 -16.66 5.69
CA VAL A 223 4.02 -16.66 4.58
C VAL A 223 3.87 -15.27 3.92
N THR A 224 4.01 -14.19 4.69
CA THR A 224 3.88 -12.81 4.18
C THR A 224 5.16 -12.25 3.57
N GLU A 225 6.26 -12.99 3.57
CA GLU A 225 7.54 -12.66 2.94
C GLU A 225 7.77 -13.45 1.64
N GLU A 226 6.90 -14.42 1.34
CA GLU A 226 6.91 -15.16 0.08
C GLU A 226 6.44 -14.25 -1.06
N LEU A 227 7.33 -14.04 -2.04
CA LEU A 227 7.09 -13.24 -3.22
C LEU A 227 6.81 -14.14 -4.42
N HIS A 228 5.75 -13.82 -5.16
CA HIS A 228 5.32 -14.52 -6.38
C HIS A 228 5.30 -13.57 -7.57
N SER A 229 5.41 -14.10 -8.78
CA SER A 229 5.35 -13.29 -10.00
C SER A 229 4.24 -13.78 -10.92
N ILE A 230 3.42 -12.85 -11.43
CA ILE A 230 2.39 -13.14 -12.43
C ILE A 230 2.94 -12.73 -13.78
N SER A 231 3.09 -13.71 -14.67
CA SER A 231 3.59 -13.54 -16.04
C SER A 231 2.44 -13.44 -17.02
N PHE A 232 2.60 -12.57 -18.01
CA PHE A 232 1.63 -12.36 -19.07
C PHE A 232 2.31 -12.58 -20.41
N GLU A 233 1.73 -13.46 -21.22
CA GLU A 233 2.30 -13.89 -22.49
C GLU A 233 1.30 -13.65 -23.62
N THR A 234 1.80 -13.19 -24.77
CA THR A 234 1.03 -13.13 -26.01
C THR A 234 1.96 -13.22 -27.21
N GLN A 235 1.39 -13.42 -28.40
CA GLN A 235 2.15 -13.50 -29.64
C GLN A 235 1.54 -12.52 -30.65
N VAL A 236 2.39 -11.72 -31.27
CA VAL A 236 2.04 -10.80 -32.35
C VAL A 236 2.45 -11.41 -33.67
N CYS A 237 1.50 -11.55 -34.60
CA CYS A 237 1.76 -11.96 -35.98
C CYS A 237 1.45 -10.80 -36.92
N LEU A 238 2.48 -10.09 -37.40
CA LEU A 238 2.29 -8.89 -38.24
C LEU A 238 3.31 -8.85 -39.38
N TYR A 239 2.84 -8.65 -40.61
CA TYR A 239 3.68 -8.52 -41.82
C TYR A 239 4.74 -9.63 -41.95
N GLY A 240 4.37 -10.88 -41.66
CA GLY A 240 5.26 -12.04 -41.72
C GLY A 240 6.31 -12.12 -40.60
N LEU A 241 6.21 -11.30 -39.55
CA LEU A 241 6.96 -11.46 -38.31
C LEU A 241 6.07 -12.09 -37.24
N THR A 242 6.66 -13.00 -36.47
CA THR A 242 6.08 -13.56 -35.25
C THR A 242 6.91 -13.08 -34.07
N ILE A 243 6.27 -12.37 -33.14
CA ILE A 243 6.94 -11.75 -31.99
C ILE A 243 6.26 -12.24 -30.73
N ASP A 244 6.99 -13.00 -29.91
CA ASP A 244 6.53 -13.40 -28.59
C ASP A 244 6.76 -12.26 -27.61
N LEU A 245 5.70 -11.88 -26.89
CA LEU A 245 5.69 -10.81 -25.92
C LEU A 245 5.45 -11.39 -24.53
N GLU A 246 6.30 -11.01 -23.58
CA GLU A 246 6.19 -11.41 -22.19
C GLU A 246 6.44 -10.20 -21.28
N THR A 247 5.60 -10.04 -20.26
CA THR A 247 5.83 -9.07 -19.18
C THR A 247 5.36 -9.66 -17.85
N ASN A 248 5.99 -9.23 -16.75
CA ASN A 248 5.65 -9.68 -15.41
C ASN A 248 5.03 -8.54 -14.58
N SER A 249 4.13 -8.87 -13.64
CA SER A 249 3.74 -7.96 -12.57
C SER A 249 4.93 -7.65 -11.66
N LEU A 250 4.84 -6.60 -10.85
CA LEU A 250 5.70 -6.54 -9.66
C LEU A 250 5.42 -7.74 -8.76
N PRO A 251 6.36 -8.14 -7.90
CA PRO A 251 6.13 -9.27 -7.00
C PRO A 251 4.91 -9.06 -6.11
N VAL A 252 4.15 -10.13 -5.95
CA VAL A 252 2.92 -10.16 -5.16
C VAL A 252 3.08 -11.07 -3.94
N VAL A 253 2.40 -10.73 -2.85
CA VAL A 253 2.32 -11.56 -1.64
C VAL A 253 0.96 -12.25 -1.58
N MET A 254 0.97 -13.56 -1.35
CA MET A 254 -0.23 -14.40 -1.28
C MET A 254 -0.67 -14.66 0.16
N ILE A 255 -1.83 -14.12 0.54
CA ILE A 255 -2.42 -14.31 1.87
C ILE A 255 -3.62 -15.27 1.84
N SER A 256 -3.85 -15.96 2.95
CA SER A 256 -5.04 -16.82 3.13
C SER A 256 -6.13 -16.11 3.94
N ASN A 257 -5.75 -15.19 4.82
CA ASN A 257 -6.68 -14.40 5.64
C ASN A 257 -6.33 -12.91 5.58
N VAL A 258 -7.36 -12.06 5.65
CA VAL A 258 -7.22 -10.59 5.69
C VAL A 258 -6.45 -10.12 6.92
N SER A 259 -6.41 -10.90 8.01
CA SER A 259 -5.56 -10.61 9.16
C SER A 259 -4.06 -10.55 8.83
N GLN A 260 -3.63 -11.17 7.74
CA GLN A 260 -2.24 -11.15 7.26
C GLN A 260 -1.94 -9.94 6.36
N LEU A 261 -2.98 -9.21 5.92
CA LEU A 261 -2.85 -8.05 5.02
C LEU A 261 -1.87 -6.99 5.55
N PRO A 262 -1.87 -6.61 6.84
CA PRO A 262 -0.90 -5.65 7.38
C PRO A 262 0.54 -6.10 7.17
N SER A 263 0.88 -7.34 7.54
CA SER A 263 2.25 -7.86 7.41
C SER A 263 2.66 -8.02 5.95
N ALA A 264 1.76 -8.52 5.09
CA ALA A 264 2.02 -8.64 3.65
C ALA A 264 2.27 -7.29 2.99
N LEU A 265 1.52 -6.26 3.38
CA LEU A 265 1.73 -4.90 2.92
C LEU A 265 3.09 -4.34 3.35
N ALA A 266 3.55 -4.65 4.56
CA ALA A 266 4.88 -4.26 5.02
C ALA A 266 5.96 -4.83 4.09
N SER A 267 5.82 -6.08 3.66
CA SER A 267 6.74 -6.72 2.70
C SER A 267 6.71 -6.04 1.34
N ILE A 268 5.51 -5.71 0.83
CA ILE A 268 5.35 -4.95 -0.42
C ILE A 268 6.01 -3.56 -0.30
N ILE A 269 5.82 -2.87 0.82
CA ILE A 269 6.46 -1.57 1.07
C ILE A 269 7.99 -1.71 1.07
N TRP A 270 8.53 -2.68 1.81
CA TRP A 270 9.96 -2.88 1.91
C TRP A 270 10.56 -3.26 0.56
N TYR A 271 9.98 -4.21 -0.16
CA TYR A 271 10.44 -4.59 -1.50
C TYR A 271 10.50 -3.39 -2.44
N ASN A 272 9.40 -2.64 -2.53
CA ASN A 272 9.29 -1.54 -3.49
C ASN A 272 10.12 -0.31 -3.12
N LEU A 273 10.56 -0.19 -1.88
CA LEU A 273 11.49 0.85 -1.44
C LEU A 273 12.86 0.68 -2.14
N PHE A 274 13.41 -0.53 -2.16
CA PHE A 274 14.81 -0.79 -2.55
C PHE A 274 15.02 -1.26 -3.98
N THR A 275 14.04 -1.88 -4.62
CA THR A 275 14.28 -2.47 -5.94
C THR A 275 14.34 -1.39 -7.01
N ALA A 276 15.56 -0.94 -7.29
CA ALA A 276 15.94 -0.09 -8.41
C ALA A 276 17.09 -0.72 -9.21
N GLU A 277 17.17 -2.07 -9.30
CA GLU A 277 18.28 -2.68 -10.03
C GLU A 277 18.20 -2.35 -11.53
N PRO A 278 19.22 -1.68 -12.11
CA PRO A 278 19.21 -1.23 -13.51
C PRO A 278 19.60 -2.31 -14.53
N GLN A 279 19.80 -3.57 -14.12
CA GLN A 279 20.49 -4.56 -14.95
C GLN A 279 19.50 -5.44 -15.72
N LEU A 280 19.46 -5.23 -17.04
CA LEU A 280 18.82 -6.02 -18.09
C LEU A 280 17.29 -6.18 -18.00
N TRP A 281 16.55 -5.12 -18.28
CA TRP A 281 15.13 -5.23 -18.66
C TRP A 281 14.93 -5.90 -20.04
N THR A 282 15.99 -6.15 -20.80
CA THR A 282 15.90 -6.61 -22.21
C THR A 282 15.71 -8.12 -22.38
N SER A 283 15.75 -8.92 -21.31
CA SER A 283 15.47 -10.36 -21.37
C SER A 283 15.17 -10.91 -19.98
N ALA A 284 13.88 -11.11 -19.68
CA ALA A 284 13.32 -11.61 -18.41
C ALA A 284 13.79 -10.85 -17.15
N PRO A 285 12.93 -10.05 -16.48
CA PRO A 285 13.33 -9.45 -15.21
C PRO A 285 13.50 -10.59 -14.22
N ASN A 286 14.74 -10.94 -13.89
CA ASN A 286 15.07 -11.75 -12.72
C ASN A 286 14.68 -10.93 -11.49
N GLN A 287 13.37 -10.93 -11.17
CA GLN A 287 12.86 -10.34 -9.96
C GLN A 287 13.49 -11.11 -8.80
N ASN A 288 14.08 -10.39 -7.85
CA ASN A 288 14.62 -11.01 -6.64
C ASN A 288 13.46 -11.51 -5.75
N LEU A 289 12.90 -12.68 -6.06
CA LEU A 289 11.83 -13.30 -5.28
C LEU A 289 12.33 -13.81 -3.91
N ALA A 290 13.65 -14.01 -3.78
CA ALA A 290 14.33 -14.32 -2.52
C ALA A 290 14.77 -13.08 -1.73
N PHE A 291 14.16 -11.91 -1.97
CA PHE A 291 14.55 -10.63 -1.37
C PHE A 291 14.61 -10.66 0.16
N PHE A 292 13.68 -11.36 0.81
CA PHE A 292 13.62 -11.47 2.28
C PHE A 292 14.59 -12.51 2.87
N ALA A 293 15.38 -13.20 2.05
CA ALA A 293 16.51 -14.01 2.53
C ALA A 293 17.61 -13.13 3.14
N ASN A 294 17.83 -11.94 2.58
CA ASN A 294 18.78 -10.95 3.10
C ASN A 294 18.27 -9.53 2.81
N PRO A 295 17.27 -9.04 3.58
CA PRO A 295 16.64 -7.76 3.30
C PRO A 295 17.58 -6.59 3.62
N PRO A 296 17.73 -5.61 2.72
CA PRO A 296 18.59 -4.44 2.95
C PRO A 296 18.02 -3.51 4.03
N THR A 297 18.89 -2.63 4.56
CA THR A 297 18.54 -1.59 5.53
C THR A 297 18.14 -0.28 4.84
N ALA A 298 17.11 0.39 5.39
CA ALA A 298 16.49 1.57 4.80
C ALA A 298 17.01 2.85 5.43
N SER A 299 17.25 3.89 4.63
CA SER A 299 17.42 5.23 5.18
C SER A 299 16.14 5.66 5.91
N LEU A 300 16.29 6.21 7.12
CA LEU A 300 15.17 6.73 7.91
C LEU A 300 14.33 7.75 7.12
N ASN A 301 14.97 8.67 6.40
CA ASN A 301 14.27 9.71 5.65
C ASN A 301 13.39 9.13 4.54
N GLN A 302 13.92 8.15 3.79
CA GLN A 302 13.16 7.46 2.74
C GLN A 302 11.98 6.68 3.34
N LEU A 303 12.19 6.01 4.47
CA LEU A 303 11.13 5.28 5.15
C LEU A 303 10.03 6.22 5.67
N LEU A 304 10.40 7.33 6.31
CA LEU A 304 9.47 8.34 6.82
C LEU A 304 8.62 8.97 5.71
N GLU A 305 9.21 9.21 4.54
CA GLU A 305 8.47 9.67 3.36
C GLU A 305 7.41 8.65 2.94
N VAL A 306 7.79 7.37 2.82
CA VAL A 306 6.85 6.29 2.50
C VAL A 306 5.76 6.13 3.55
N LEU A 307 6.08 6.31 4.84
CA LEU A 307 5.07 6.32 5.89
C LEU A 307 4.06 7.46 5.67
N SER A 308 4.52 8.67 5.35
CA SER A 308 3.61 9.78 5.01
C SER A 308 2.72 9.47 3.80
N TRP A 309 3.24 8.76 2.80
CA TRP A 309 2.44 8.25 1.68
C TRP A 309 1.37 7.24 2.10
N GLN A 310 1.63 6.39 3.11
CA GLN A 310 0.59 5.51 3.66
C GLN A 310 -0.58 6.31 4.24
N PHE A 311 -0.30 7.40 4.95
CA PHE A 311 -1.35 8.25 5.53
C PHE A 311 -2.11 9.03 4.45
N SER A 312 -1.39 9.71 3.55
CA SER A 312 -2.03 10.51 2.50
C SER A 312 -2.87 9.66 1.54
N SER A 313 -2.37 8.50 1.10
CA SER A 313 -3.10 7.62 0.18
C SER A 313 -4.28 6.90 0.83
N TYR A 314 -4.15 6.46 2.09
CA TYR A 314 -5.16 5.63 2.76
C TYR A 314 -6.24 6.46 3.46
N VAL A 315 -5.82 7.53 4.17
CA VAL A 315 -6.66 8.38 5.03
C VAL A 315 -6.67 9.86 4.61
N GLY A 316 -6.20 10.17 3.41
CA GLY A 316 -6.39 11.46 2.73
C GLY A 316 -5.52 12.63 3.20
N ARG A 317 -4.84 12.50 4.34
CA ARG A 317 -3.88 13.50 4.86
C ARG A 317 -2.62 12.79 5.34
N GLY A 318 -1.47 13.23 4.84
CA GLY A 318 -0.14 12.73 5.22
C GLY A 318 0.28 13.16 6.63
N LEU A 319 1.56 12.94 6.93
CA LEU A 319 2.18 13.29 8.20
C LEU A 319 2.97 14.59 8.08
N ASN A 320 2.91 15.43 9.13
CA ASN A 320 3.73 16.64 9.22
C ASN A 320 5.11 16.36 9.85
N SER A 321 5.99 17.36 9.85
CA SER A 321 7.36 17.24 10.37
C SER A 321 7.41 16.78 11.82
N ASP A 322 6.56 17.31 12.70
CA ASP A 322 6.52 16.93 14.11
C ASP A 322 6.12 15.47 14.32
N GLN A 323 5.13 15.00 13.56
CA GLN A 323 4.67 13.61 13.60
C GLN A 323 5.75 12.66 13.06
N LEU A 324 6.42 13.03 11.96
CA LEU A 324 7.51 12.26 11.38
C LEU A 324 8.71 12.18 12.32
N ASN A 325 9.06 13.28 13.00
CA ASN A 325 10.14 13.29 13.98
C ASN A 325 9.86 12.33 15.14
N MET A 326 8.64 12.34 15.68
CA MET A 326 8.25 11.40 16.74
C MET A 326 8.32 9.94 16.28
N LEU A 327 7.87 9.64 15.06
CA LEU A 327 8.00 8.29 14.48
C LEU A 327 9.45 7.90 14.26
N GLY A 328 10.30 8.85 13.84
CA GLY A 328 11.74 8.64 13.68
C GLY A 328 12.43 8.31 14.99
N GLU A 329 12.17 9.09 16.04
CA GLU A 329 12.65 8.81 17.40
C GLU A 329 12.19 7.43 17.89
N LYS A 330 10.93 7.08 17.61
CA LYS A 330 10.35 5.78 17.99
C LYS A 330 11.00 4.61 17.25
N LEU A 331 11.34 4.81 15.98
CA LEU A 331 12.04 3.82 15.16
C LEU A 331 13.49 3.67 15.60
N VAL A 332 14.24 4.75 15.78
CA VAL A 332 15.69 4.76 16.10
C VAL A 332 15.98 4.46 17.58
N GLY A 333 15.03 4.72 18.48
CA GLY A 333 15.22 4.54 19.92
C GLY A 333 16.12 5.61 20.55
N GLN A 334 16.04 5.78 21.87
CA GLN A 334 16.75 6.84 22.62
C GLN A 334 18.28 6.68 22.71
N GLN A 335 18.88 5.69 22.04
CA GLN A 335 20.29 5.28 22.22
C GLN A 335 21.02 5.07 20.89
N VAL A 336 20.91 6.00 19.94
CA VAL A 336 21.67 5.93 18.69
C VAL A 336 22.20 7.31 18.32
N THR A 337 23.52 7.45 18.31
CA THR A 337 24.27 8.55 17.70
C THR A 337 23.81 8.77 16.26
N GLN A 338 23.76 10.02 15.79
CA GLN A 338 23.32 10.47 14.45
C GLN A 338 23.93 9.75 13.22
N ALA A 339 24.84 8.79 13.43
CA ALA A 339 25.52 8.00 12.40
C ALA A 339 24.69 6.85 11.82
N ASP A 340 23.73 6.26 12.57
CA ASP A 340 22.96 5.09 12.10
C ASP A 340 21.49 5.45 11.76
N ASN A 341 21.30 6.28 10.75
CA ASN A 341 19.99 6.53 10.12
C ASN A 341 19.49 5.35 9.27
N GLN A 342 19.91 4.12 9.59
CA GLN A 342 19.59 2.90 8.85
C GLN A 342 18.65 2.01 9.67
N ILE A 343 17.51 1.66 9.10
CA ILE A 343 16.46 0.84 9.72
C ILE A 343 16.46 -0.54 9.07
N SER A 344 16.61 -1.60 9.86
CA SER A 344 16.50 -2.97 9.36
C SER A 344 15.05 -3.40 9.17
N TRP A 345 14.82 -4.39 8.30
CA TRP A 345 13.51 -5.04 8.15
C TRP A 345 12.97 -5.59 9.47
N SER A 346 13.85 -6.21 10.27
CA SER A 346 13.49 -6.78 11.56
C SER A 346 12.93 -5.71 12.49
N ARG A 347 13.60 -4.57 12.61
CA ARG A 347 13.18 -3.46 13.46
C ARG A 347 11.87 -2.81 13.00
N PHE A 348 11.64 -2.76 11.71
CA PHE A 348 10.41 -2.20 11.13
C PHE A 348 9.18 -3.10 11.38
N CYS A 349 9.29 -4.41 11.15
CA CYS A 349 8.12 -5.29 11.08
C CYS A 349 8.15 -6.54 11.98
N LYS A 350 9.33 -7.02 12.42
CA LYS A 350 9.46 -8.28 13.20
C LYS A 350 9.63 -8.06 14.70
N GLU A 351 10.56 -7.20 15.09
CA GLU A 351 10.91 -6.95 16.48
C GLU A 351 9.79 -6.21 17.20
N HIS A 352 9.54 -6.61 18.44
CA HIS A 352 8.60 -5.90 19.29
C HIS A 352 9.22 -4.60 19.79
N LEU A 353 8.40 -3.56 19.89
CA LEU A 353 8.83 -2.31 20.51
C LEU A 353 9.18 -2.54 22.00
N PRO A 354 10.12 -1.77 22.58
CA PRO A 354 10.52 -1.93 23.98
C PRO A 354 9.33 -1.91 24.94
N GLY A 355 9.15 -3.00 25.70
CA GLY A 355 8.05 -3.15 26.67
C GLY A 355 6.66 -3.31 26.03
N LYS A 356 6.57 -3.73 24.76
CA LYS A 356 5.33 -4.00 24.02
C LYS A 356 5.34 -5.40 23.42
N SER A 357 4.15 -5.89 23.06
CA SER A 357 3.93 -7.21 22.45
C SER A 357 3.70 -7.15 20.93
N PHE A 358 4.04 -6.03 20.30
CA PHE A 358 3.77 -5.77 18.89
C PHE A 358 4.92 -5.00 18.25
N SER A 359 5.08 -5.15 16.93
CA SER A 359 6.08 -4.44 16.14
C SER A 359 5.66 -3.01 15.80
N PHE A 360 6.62 -2.21 15.33
CA PHE A 360 6.37 -0.84 14.90
C PHE A 360 5.29 -0.77 13.82
N TRP A 361 5.43 -1.58 12.77
CA TRP A 361 4.48 -1.57 11.66
C TRP A 361 3.08 -2.02 12.07
N ALA A 362 2.95 -3.07 12.88
CA ALA A 362 1.66 -3.53 13.38
C ALA A 362 0.92 -2.43 14.18
N TRP A 363 1.67 -1.66 14.98
CA TRP A 363 1.13 -0.51 15.70
C TRP A 363 0.66 0.61 14.76
N LEU A 364 1.47 0.96 13.77
CA LEU A 364 1.16 2.03 12.84
C LEU A 364 -0.03 1.68 11.93
N GLU A 365 -0.11 0.43 11.46
CA GLU A 365 -1.23 -0.04 10.64
C GLU A 365 -2.54 -0.03 11.43
N ALA A 366 -2.53 -0.48 12.69
CA ALA A 366 -3.71 -0.41 13.55
C ALA A 366 -4.21 1.03 13.76
N ILE A 367 -3.29 2.01 13.78
CA ILE A 367 -3.65 3.44 13.79
C ILE A 367 -4.27 3.87 12.47
N LEU A 368 -3.72 3.46 11.32
CA LEU A 368 -4.30 3.73 10.00
C LEU A 368 -5.72 3.16 9.88
N GLU A 369 -5.95 1.93 10.36
CA GLU A 369 -7.29 1.32 10.40
C GLU A 369 -8.23 2.11 11.32
N LEU A 370 -7.77 2.50 12.51
CA LEU A 370 -8.53 3.32 13.46
C LEU A 370 -8.97 4.65 12.83
N ILE A 371 -8.04 5.35 12.17
CA ILE A 371 -8.34 6.60 11.49
C ILE A 371 -9.37 6.35 10.39
N LYS A 372 -9.11 5.38 9.51
CA LYS A 372 -9.97 5.10 8.36
C LYS A 372 -11.42 4.81 8.76
N LYS A 373 -11.61 4.07 9.87
CA LYS A 373 -12.94 3.61 10.31
C LYS A 373 -13.66 4.56 11.26
N HIS A 374 -12.93 5.27 12.12
CA HIS A 374 -13.55 6.01 13.24
C HIS A 374 -13.17 7.48 13.34
N LEU A 375 -12.05 7.91 12.76
CA LEU A 375 -11.49 9.26 12.98
C LEU A 375 -11.26 10.02 11.67
N LEU A 376 -11.73 9.52 10.53
CA LEU A 376 -11.39 10.07 9.22
C LEU A 376 -11.74 11.58 9.09
N PRO A 377 -12.95 12.05 9.45
CA PRO A 377 -13.28 13.47 9.31
C PRO A 377 -12.39 14.38 10.17
N ILE A 378 -12.19 14.02 11.44
CA ILE A 378 -11.36 14.80 12.37
C ILE A 378 -9.85 14.71 12.07
N TRP A 379 -9.41 13.64 11.40
CA TRP A 379 -8.05 13.52 10.89
C TRP A 379 -7.82 14.47 9.72
N ILE A 380 -8.72 14.48 8.73
CA ILE A 380 -8.63 15.40 7.59
C ILE A 380 -8.60 16.86 8.05
N ASP A 381 -9.42 17.20 9.05
CA ASP A 381 -9.59 18.57 9.53
C ASP A 381 -8.46 19.14 10.38
N GLY A 382 -7.38 18.40 10.65
CA GLY A 382 -6.32 18.95 11.50
C GLY A 382 -6.46 18.64 12.99
N CYS A 383 -7.60 18.11 13.45
CA CYS A 383 -7.92 18.09 14.88
C CYS A 383 -7.07 17.12 15.71
N VAL A 384 -6.55 16.06 15.07
CA VAL A 384 -5.75 15.02 15.73
C VAL A 384 -4.26 15.31 15.54
N MET A 385 -3.55 15.58 16.64
CA MET A 385 -2.08 15.68 16.63
C MET A 385 -1.45 14.30 16.43
N GLY A 386 -2.01 13.26 17.06
CA GLY A 386 -1.69 11.86 16.75
C GLY A 386 -0.36 11.40 17.32
N PHE A 387 0.75 11.71 16.66
CA PHE A 387 2.09 11.22 17.00
C PHE A 387 2.85 12.24 17.85
N VAL A 388 2.67 12.16 19.16
CA VAL A 388 3.39 12.99 20.14
C VAL A 388 3.65 12.16 21.40
N ASN A 389 4.89 12.20 21.89
CA ASN A 389 5.28 11.48 23.10
C ASN A 389 4.72 12.19 24.36
N LYS A 390 4.64 11.47 25.49
CA LYS A 390 4.06 12.01 26.74
C LYS A 390 4.80 13.23 27.28
N GLU A 391 6.10 13.33 27.05
CA GLU A 391 6.92 14.45 27.54
C GLU A 391 6.65 15.73 26.75
N LYS A 392 6.72 15.65 25.42
CA LYS A 392 6.37 16.74 24.50
C LYS A 392 4.92 17.16 24.65
N GLU A 393 3.99 16.21 24.81
CA GLU A 393 2.58 16.50 25.12
C GLU A 393 2.43 17.37 26.36
N ARG A 394 3.08 17.01 27.47
CA ARG A 394 3.04 17.80 28.72
C ARG A 394 3.68 19.17 28.55
N ASN A 395 4.80 19.25 27.85
CA ASN A 395 5.48 20.52 27.58
C ASN A 395 4.61 21.46 26.73
N LEU A 396 3.88 20.94 25.74
CA LEU A 396 2.96 21.74 24.91
C LEU A 396 1.75 22.26 25.69
N LEU A 397 1.29 21.52 26.70
CA LEU A 397 0.12 21.87 27.50
C LEU A 397 0.44 22.72 28.74
N LYS A 398 1.69 22.73 29.23
CA LYS A 398 2.09 23.35 30.50
C LYS A 398 1.72 24.83 30.60
N ASP A 399 1.90 25.58 29.52
CA ASP A 399 1.69 27.03 29.48
C ASP A 399 0.36 27.41 28.79
N LYS A 400 -0.61 26.49 28.76
CA LYS A 400 -1.92 26.68 28.13
C LYS A 400 -3.02 26.88 29.17
N MET A 401 -4.12 27.51 28.73
CA MET A 401 -5.28 27.75 29.58
C MET A 401 -5.87 26.43 30.13
N PRO A 402 -6.35 26.41 31.38
CA PRO A 402 -7.06 25.25 31.93
C PRO A 402 -8.21 24.79 31.04
N GLY A 403 -8.27 23.48 30.79
CA GLY A 403 -9.22 22.85 29.88
C GLY A 403 -8.77 22.80 28.42
N THR A 404 -7.55 23.27 28.09
CA THR A 404 -6.93 22.96 26.80
C THR A 404 -6.54 21.49 26.74
N PHE A 405 -6.88 20.82 25.65
CA PHE A 405 -6.64 19.39 25.46
C PHE A 405 -6.01 19.06 24.11
N LEU A 406 -5.37 17.89 24.06
CA LEU A 406 -4.64 17.37 22.91
C LEU A 406 -5.06 15.93 22.64
N LEU A 407 -5.20 15.57 21.37
CA LEU A 407 -5.54 14.23 20.91
C LEU A 407 -4.30 13.50 20.38
N ARG A 408 -3.98 12.32 20.94
CA ARG A 408 -2.84 11.50 20.50
C ARG A 408 -3.17 10.02 20.41
N PHE A 409 -2.44 9.30 19.58
CA PHE A 409 -2.54 7.85 19.51
C PHE A 409 -1.82 7.21 20.70
N SER A 410 -2.38 6.09 21.15
CA SER A 410 -1.79 5.30 22.23
C SER A 410 -0.52 4.62 21.74
N GLU A 411 0.59 4.85 22.44
CA GLU A 411 1.83 4.11 22.20
C GLU A 411 1.86 2.74 22.90
N SER A 412 0.86 2.45 23.75
CA SER A 412 0.81 1.23 24.56
C SER A 412 -0.26 0.23 24.13
N HIS A 413 -1.27 0.68 23.38
CA HIS A 413 -2.38 -0.14 22.92
C HIS A 413 -2.50 0.02 21.41
N LEU A 414 -2.65 -1.11 20.70
CA LEU A 414 -2.86 -1.11 19.26
C LEU A 414 -4.14 -0.34 18.89
N GLY A 415 -4.05 0.47 17.83
CA GLY A 415 -5.22 1.12 17.21
C GLY A 415 -6.13 1.83 18.21
N SER A 416 -5.56 2.63 19.11
CA SER A 416 -6.33 3.33 20.14
C SER A 416 -5.96 4.82 20.20
N ILE A 417 -6.93 5.68 20.53
CA ILE A 417 -6.76 7.13 20.68
C ILE A 417 -7.03 7.55 22.13
N THR A 418 -6.28 8.51 22.63
CA THR A 418 -6.47 9.12 23.96
C THR A 418 -6.40 10.63 23.84
N PHE A 419 -6.86 11.31 24.89
CA PHE A 419 -6.69 12.74 25.02
C PHE A 419 -6.15 13.09 26.40
N THR A 420 -5.40 14.19 26.45
CA THR A 420 -4.83 14.75 27.66
C THR A 420 -5.24 16.19 27.78
N TRP A 421 -5.67 16.64 28.96
CA TRP A 421 -5.99 18.03 29.23
C TRP A 421 -5.18 18.58 30.39
N VAL A 422 -4.97 19.90 30.36
CA VAL A 422 -4.37 20.65 31.47
C VAL A 422 -5.45 21.10 32.44
N TYR A 423 -5.20 20.89 33.73
CA TYR A 423 -6.03 21.34 34.82
C TYR A 423 -5.17 22.15 35.79
N GLN A 424 -5.71 23.23 36.34
CA GLN A 424 -5.05 23.99 37.39
C GLN A 424 -5.85 23.80 38.67
N ALA A 425 -5.21 23.20 39.67
CA ALA A 425 -5.82 23.03 40.98
C ALA A 425 -5.91 24.37 41.72
N GLU A 426 -6.76 24.46 42.74
CA GLU A 426 -6.99 25.68 43.53
C GLU A 426 -5.70 26.25 44.17
N ASN A 427 -4.71 25.39 44.40
CA ASN A 427 -3.38 25.76 44.90
C ASN A 427 -2.44 26.36 43.82
N GLY A 428 -2.91 26.53 42.59
CA GLY A 428 -2.15 27.02 41.44
C GLY A 428 -1.29 25.96 40.73
N GLU A 429 -1.29 24.71 41.21
CA GLU A 429 -0.52 23.61 40.64
C GLU A 429 -1.13 23.14 39.31
N VAL A 430 -0.29 23.05 38.27
CA VAL A 430 -0.69 22.57 36.94
C VAL A 430 -0.57 21.05 36.89
N ARG A 431 -1.69 20.37 36.66
CA ARG A 431 -1.79 18.90 36.53
C ARG A 431 -2.25 18.51 35.13
N PHE A 432 -1.85 17.31 34.71
CA PHE A 432 -2.22 16.72 33.43
C PHE A 432 -2.97 15.43 33.67
N HIS A 433 -4.17 15.33 33.10
CA HIS A 433 -4.98 14.12 33.16
C HIS A 433 -5.09 13.52 31.76
N SER A 434 -4.82 12.22 31.64
CA SER A 434 -5.02 11.45 30.41
C SER A 434 -6.05 10.36 30.67
N VAL A 435 -6.97 10.17 29.74
CA VAL A 435 -7.93 9.05 29.79
C VAL A 435 -7.32 7.74 29.32
N GLU A 436 -7.90 6.64 29.80
CA GLU A 436 -7.66 5.33 29.21
C GLU A 436 -7.95 5.36 27.70
N PRO A 437 -7.05 4.85 26.83
CA PRO A 437 -7.23 4.91 25.39
C PRO A 437 -8.52 4.22 24.92
N TYR A 438 -9.23 4.88 24.01
CA TYR A 438 -10.39 4.34 23.32
C TYR A 438 -9.93 3.48 22.13
N ASN A 439 -10.23 2.19 22.22
CA ASN A 439 -10.02 1.25 21.12
C ASN A 439 -11.25 1.21 20.18
N LYS A 440 -11.11 0.49 19.07
CA LYS A 440 -12.19 0.22 18.10
C LYS A 440 -13.51 -0.23 18.74
N GLY A 441 -13.46 -1.08 19.76
CA GLY A 441 -14.66 -1.57 20.45
C GLY A 441 -15.45 -0.45 21.11
N ARG A 442 -14.77 0.47 21.81
CA ARG A 442 -15.41 1.64 22.43
C ARG A 442 -15.90 2.66 21.39
N LEU A 443 -15.13 2.87 20.33
CA LEU A 443 -15.49 3.82 19.26
C LEU A 443 -16.63 3.34 18.36
N ASN A 444 -16.91 2.03 18.31
CA ASN A 444 -18.10 1.50 17.68
C ASN A 444 -19.38 1.85 18.45
N ALA A 445 -19.29 1.93 19.77
CA ALA A 445 -20.44 2.22 20.63
C ALA A 445 -20.80 3.70 20.65
N LEU A 446 -19.78 4.58 20.65
CA LEU A 446 -19.97 6.03 20.63
C LEU A 446 -18.88 6.70 19.78
N PRO A 447 -19.24 7.53 18.78
CA PRO A 447 -18.26 8.26 17.98
C PRO A 447 -17.37 9.16 18.83
N PHE A 448 -16.10 9.29 18.42
CA PHE A 448 -15.11 10.04 19.20
C PHE A 448 -15.47 11.53 19.42
N PRO A 449 -16.03 12.27 18.45
CA PRO A 449 -16.48 13.64 18.69
C PRO A 449 -17.56 13.76 19.79
N ASP A 450 -18.50 12.80 19.83
CA ASP A 450 -19.55 12.76 20.86
C ASP A 450 -19.00 12.39 22.23
N ILE A 451 -17.97 11.53 22.27
CA ILE A 451 -17.19 11.27 23.49
C ILE A 451 -16.62 12.58 24.03
N LEU A 452 -15.97 13.40 23.19
CA LEU A 452 -15.39 14.68 23.60
C LEU A 452 -16.45 15.71 24.02
N ARG A 453 -17.61 15.73 23.35
CA ARG A 453 -18.74 16.62 23.67
C ARG A 453 -19.32 16.32 25.05
N ASN A 454 -19.55 15.03 25.33
CA ASN A 454 -20.29 14.58 26.50
C ASN A 454 -19.39 14.10 27.63
N TYR A 455 -18.05 14.16 27.49
CA TYR A 455 -17.13 13.75 28.54
C TYR A 455 -17.37 14.56 29.82
N LYS A 456 -17.54 13.87 30.96
CA LYS A 456 -17.70 14.51 32.26
C LYS A 456 -16.74 13.93 33.28
N VAL A 457 -16.22 14.79 34.15
CA VAL A 457 -15.40 14.39 35.29
C VAL A 457 -16.18 14.65 36.57
N ILE A 458 -16.18 13.68 37.47
CA ILE A 458 -16.74 13.82 38.82
C ILE A 458 -15.59 13.97 39.80
N GLU A 459 -15.49 15.13 40.43
CA GLU A 459 -14.73 15.33 41.66
C GLU A 459 -15.67 15.14 42.85
N ALA A 460 -15.16 14.59 43.97
CA ALA A 460 -15.94 13.89 45.00
C ALA A 460 -17.16 14.61 45.61
N GLU A 461 -17.35 15.91 45.38
CA GLU A 461 -18.51 16.69 45.86
C GLU A 461 -19.08 17.71 44.83
N ASN A 462 -18.54 17.76 43.61
CA ASN A 462 -18.91 18.75 42.59
C ASN A 462 -19.83 18.19 41.49
N ALA A 463 -20.61 19.08 40.86
CA ALA A 463 -21.42 18.74 39.70
C ALA A 463 -20.52 18.24 38.54
N PRO A 464 -20.97 17.24 37.77
CA PRO A 464 -20.16 16.67 36.69
C PRO A 464 -19.99 17.69 35.56
N GLU A 465 -18.78 18.25 35.44
CA GLU A 465 -18.42 19.22 34.40
C GLU A 465 -17.60 18.59 33.28
N ASN A 466 -17.68 19.18 32.09
CA ASN A 466 -16.80 18.81 30.98
C ASN A 466 -15.49 19.60 31.10
N PRO A 467 -14.35 18.93 31.38
CA PRO A 467 -13.07 19.61 31.53
C PRO A 467 -12.51 20.13 30.19
N LEU A 468 -13.03 19.65 29.05
CA LEU A 468 -12.52 19.94 27.71
C LEU A 468 -13.18 21.20 27.15
N LYS A 469 -12.38 22.27 27.04
CA LYS A 469 -12.82 23.60 26.59
C LYS A 469 -12.18 24.03 25.27
N TYR A 470 -10.87 23.83 25.13
CA TYR A 470 -10.11 24.27 23.96
C TYR A 470 -9.29 23.12 23.38
N LEU A 471 -9.42 22.87 22.08
CA LEU A 471 -8.46 22.04 21.36
C LEU A 471 -7.16 22.83 21.18
N TYR A 472 -6.03 22.19 21.46
CA TYR A 472 -4.71 22.79 21.27
C TYR A 472 -4.55 23.39 19.85
N PRO A 473 -3.97 24.61 19.72
CA PRO A 473 -3.42 25.43 20.81
C PRO A 473 -4.47 26.26 21.59
N ASP A 474 -5.50 26.77 20.91
CA ASP A 474 -6.45 27.76 21.45
C ASP A 474 -7.79 27.77 20.70
N ILE A 475 -8.20 26.64 20.13
CA ILE A 475 -9.42 26.53 19.32
C ILE A 475 -10.58 26.10 20.22
N PRO A 476 -11.69 26.85 20.34
CA PRO A 476 -12.85 26.40 21.10
C PRO A 476 -13.34 25.01 20.64
N LYS A 477 -13.60 24.11 21.58
CA LYS A 477 -13.97 22.71 21.30
C LYS A 477 -15.10 22.59 20.28
N ASP A 478 -16.18 23.34 20.46
CA ASP A 478 -17.35 23.26 19.57
C ASP A 478 -17.07 23.87 18.19
N LYS A 479 -16.08 24.77 18.06
CA LYS A 479 -15.61 25.25 16.75
C LYS A 479 -14.82 24.17 16.02
N ALA A 480 -14.04 23.36 16.74
CA ALA A 480 -13.24 22.28 16.16
C ALA A 480 -14.09 21.04 15.81
N PHE A 481 -15.00 20.64 16.70
CA PHE A 481 -15.74 19.38 16.61
C PHE A 481 -17.23 19.53 16.30
N GLY A 482 -17.79 20.75 16.32
CA GLY A 482 -19.23 21.01 16.16
C GLY A 482 -19.84 20.39 14.91
N LYS A 483 -19.12 20.45 13.79
CA LYS A 483 -19.53 19.83 12.51
C LYS A 483 -19.51 18.30 12.50
N HIS A 484 -18.90 17.69 13.52
CA HIS A 484 -18.74 16.24 13.65
C HIS A 484 -19.63 15.63 14.75
N TYR A 485 -20.39 16.45 15.46
CA TYR A 485 -21.35 15.95 16.45
C TYR A 485 -22.52 15.30 15.74
N ASN A 486 -22.96 14.16 16.27
CA ASN A 486 -24.19 13.56 15.77
C ASN A 486 -25.38 14.48 16.06
N SER A 487 -26.13 14.81 15.01
CA SER A 487 -27.31 15.69 15.09
C SER A 487 -28.54 15.02 15.72
N GLN A 488 -28.38 13.98 16.53
CA GLN A 488 -29.49 13.25 17.18
C GLN A 488 -30.30 14.06 18.20
N GLU A 489 -30.11 15.38 18.28
CA GLU A 489 -30.95 16.30 19.06
C GLU A 489 -32.11 16.92 18.24
N THR A 490 -32.37 16.50 17.00
CA THR A 490 -33.53 16.99 16.23
C THR A 490 -34.48 15.85 15.89
N GLU A 491 -35.71 15.95 16.41
CA GLU A 491 -36.84 15.00 16.31
C GLU A 491 -36.88 13.85 17.34
N ALA A 492 -36.56 14.12 18.60
CA ALA A 492 -37.41 13.56 19.65
C ALA A 492 -38.73 14.33 19.58
N SER A 493 -39.75 13.69 19.03
CA SER A 493 -41.12 14.20 18.95
C SER A 493 -41.46 14.92 20.26
N ARG A 494 -41.75 16.23 20.18
CA ARG A 494 -42.50 16.88 21.26
C ARG A 494 -43.71 15.98 21.53
N PRO A 495 -44.02 15.62 22.78
CA PRO A 495 -45.18 14.79 23.04
C PRO A 495 -46.39 15.52 22.45
N MET A 496 -47.01 14.96 21.41
CA MET A 496 -48.37 15.34 21.09
C MET A 496 -49.20 15.01 22.33
N GLU A 497 -50.06 15.93 22.73
CA GLU A 497 -51.11 15.74 23.73
C GLU A 497 -52.03 14.61 23.28
N ASN A 498 -51.60 13.35 23.43
CA ASN A 498 -52.42 12.15 23.31
C ASN A 498 -51.59 10.93 23.76
N GLY A 499 -51.42 10.79 25.07
CA GLY A 499 -51.45 9.51 25.80
C GLY A 499 -50.68 8.26 25.32
N VAL A 500 -49.70 8.34 24.42
CA VAL A 500 -48.90 7.17 24.00
C VAL A 500 -47.54 7.19 24.68
N LYS A 501 -47.20 6.13 25.41
CA LYS A 501 -45.92 5.93 26.11
C LYS A 501 -44.74 6.05 25.13
N GLY A 502 -44.04 7.18 25.15
CA GLY A 502 -42.77 7.37 24.45
C GLY A 502 -41.59 6.77 25.21
N TYR A 503 -40.62 6.22 24.50
CA TYR A 503 -39.34 5.80 25.09
C TYR A 503 -38.54 7.03 25.52
N VAL A 504 -37.98 7.00 26.73
CA VAL A 504 -37.06 8.05 27.20
C VAL A 504 -35.73 7.90 26.44
N PRO A 505 -35.29 8.91 25.68
CA PRO A 505 -34.01 8.85 25.00
C PRO A 505 -32.88 8.77 26.03
N SER A 506 -32.04 7.74 25.92
CA SER A 506 -30.86 7.54 26.75
C SER A 506 -29.60 7.81 25.94
N VAL A 507 -28.66 8.58 26.51
CA VAL A 507 -27.38 8.93 25.87
C VAL A 507 -26.25 8.38 26.72
N PHE A 508 -25.32 7.66 26.11
CA PHE A 508 -24.11 7.19 26.78
C PHE A 508 -23.18 8.38 27.07
N VAL A 509 -22.82 8.55 28.35
CA VAL A 509 -21.95 9.62 28.82
C VAL A 509 -20.64 9.00 29.34
N PRO A 510 -19.50 9.20 28.65
CA PRO A 510 -18.21 8.75 29.14
C PRO A 510 -17.81 9.57 30.37
N MET A 511 -17.49 8.91 31.49
CA MET A 511 -17.14 9.58 32.73
C MET A 511 -15.85 9.05 33.37
N SER A 512 -15.14 9.92 34.08
CA SER A 512 -14.00 9.55 34.94
C SER A 512 -14.17 10.13 36.34
N LYS A 513 -13.79 9.36 37.35
CA LYS A 513 -13.76 9.79 38.76
C LYS A 513 -12.33 10.17 39.12
N LEU A 514 -12.10 11.41 39.54
CA LEU A 514 -10.80 11.83 40.05
C LEU A 514 -10.70 11.47 41.55
N PRO A 515 -9.62 10.81 42.01
CA PRO A 515 -9.42 10.62 43.44
C PRO A 515 -9.10 11.96 44.13
N SER A 516 -9.76 12.24 45.25
CA SER A 516 -9.51 13.40 46.10
C SER A 516 -8.07 13.38 46.64
N ASN A 517 -7.39 14.52 46.58
CA ASN A 517 -5.97 14.63 46.87
C ASN A 517 -5.69 14.45 48.38
N GLY A 518 -5.07 13.34 48.79
CA GLY A 518 -4.58 13.14 50.15
C GLY A 518 -3.95 11.77 50.36
N GLY A 519 -2.64 11.64 50.11
CA GLY A 519 -1.86 10.48 50.55
C GLY A 519 -0.88 9.95 49.50
N SER A 520 0.38 10.38 49.62
CA SER A 520 1.51 9.59 49.13
C SER A 520 1.61 8.29 49.92
N SER A 521 1.26 7.15 49.33
CA SER A 521 1.83 5.85 49.73
C SER A 521 1.65 4.81 48.63
N SER A 522 2.76 4.14 48.36
CA SER A 522 3.00 2.98 47.51
C SER A 522 2.20 1.72 47.89
N SER A 523 1.45 1.15 46.93
CA SER A 523 1.35 -0.29 46.64
C SER A 523 0.26 -0.54 45.58
N PRO A 524 0.41 -1.55 44.69
CA PRO A 524 -0.71 -2.04 43.90
C PRO A 524 -1.70 -2.80 44.81
N PRO A 525 -3.01 -2.79 44.51
CA PRO A 525 -3.97 -3.58 45.26
C PRO A 525 -3.64 -5.07 45.10
N SER A 526 -3.66 -5.81 46.21
CA SER A 526 -3.53 -7.27 46.22
C SER A 526 -4.65 -7.91 45.39
N PRO A 527 -4.42 -9.08 44.73
CA PRO A 527 -5.37 -9.66 43.78
C PRO A 527 -6.70 -10.16 44.39
N LEU A 528 -6.86 -10.07 45.72
CA LEU A 528 -7.97 -10.66 46.47
C LEU A 528 -9.20 -9.75 46.60
N ASP A 529 -9.09 -8.46 46.30
CA ASP A 529 -10.18 -7.48 46.52
C ASP A 529 -10.95 -7.07 45.25
N LEU A 530 -10.75 -7.77 44.12
CA LEU A 530 -11.54 -7.56 42.90
C LEU A 530 -12.70 -8.58 42.86
N PRO A 531 -13.96 -8.15 42.61
CA PRO A 531 -15.03 -9.11 42.38
C PRO A 531 -14.70 -9.97 41.17
N MET A 532 -14.71 -11.29 41.35
CA MET A 532 -14.37 -12.25 40.30
C MET A 532 -15.23 -12.03 39.05
N SER A 533 -14.60 -12.03 37.88
CA SER A 533 -15.32 -11.94 36.61
C SER A 533 -16.25 -13.16 36.42
N PRO A 534 -17.42 -13.01 35.75
CA PRO A 534 -18.39 -14.10 35.57
C PRO A 534 -17.80 -15.36 34.90
N SER A 535 -16.80 -15.19 34.04
CA SER A 535 -16.10 -16.28 33.37
C SER A 535 -15.17 -17.08 34.29
N VAL A 536 -14.56 -16.43 35.28
CA VAL A 536 -13.71 -17.11 36.28
C VAL A 536 -14.57 -17.86 37.30
N PHE A 537 -15.71 -17.28 37.68
CA PHE A 537 -16.69 -17.94 38.55
C PHE A 537 -17.30 -19.19 37.91
N ALA A 538 -17.61 -19.15 36.61
CA ALA A 538 -18.12 -20.30 35.87
C ALA A 538 -17.10 -21.45 35.79
N ALA A 539 -15.82 -21.14 35.55
CA ALA A 539 -14.75 -22.14 35.49
C ALA A 539 -14.48 -22.83 36.84
N LEU A 540 -14.54 -22.07 37.95
CA LEU A 540 -14.41 -22.64 39.30
C LEU A 540 -15.55 -23.58 39.67
N ARG A 541 -16.77 -23.30 39.19
CA ARG A 541 -17.95 -24.13 39.42
C ARG A 541 -17.91 -25.46 38.68
N GLU A 542 -17.20 -25.54 37.56
CA GLU A 542 -17.01 -26.79 36.81
C GLU A 542 -15.89 -27.67 37.40
N GLN A 543 -15.00 -27.11 38.22
CA GLN A 543 -13.82 -27.81 38.73
C GLN A 543 -13.92 -28.26 40.20
N LEU A 544 -14.90 -27.75 40.97
CA LEU A 544 -15.07 -28.06 42.39
C LEU A 544 -16.33 -28.90 42.62
N THR A 545 -16.27 -29.84 43.56
CA THR A 545 -17.46 -30.63 43.95
C THR A 545 -18.38 -29.79 44.85
N PRO A 546 -19.71 -30.06 44.89
CA PRO A 546 -20.67 -29.24 45.63
C PRO A 546 -20.32 -29.07 47.12
N THR A 547 -19.73 -30.09 47.72
CA THR A 547 -19.29 -30.12 49.12
C THR A 547 -18.08 -29.24 49.41
N GLU A 548 -17.21 -28.96 48.43
CA GLU A 548 -16.02 -28.10 48.61
C GLU A 548 -16.38 -26.61 48.46
N PHE A 549 -17.46 -26.32 47.73
CA PHE A 549 -17.94 -24.96 47.51
C PHE A 549 -18.61 -24.38 48.76
N GLU A 550 -19.36 -25.18 49.52
CA GLU A 550 -20.03 -24.74 50.76
C GLU A 550 -19.05 -24.44 51.91
N THR A 551 -17.95 -25.18 52.01
CA THR A 551 -16.91 -24.95 53.03
C THR A 551 -16.12 -23.67 52.78
N ALA A 552 -15.92 -23.27 51.52
CA ALA A 552 -15.20 -22.05 51.16
C ALA A 552 -16.00 -20.77 51.43
N VAL A 553 -17.33 -20.81 51.29
CA VAL A 553 -18.21 -19.65 51.51
C VAL A 553 -18.44 -19.37 53.00
N SER A 554 -18.27 -20.39 53.86
CA SER A 554 -18.53 -20.28 55.30
C SER A 554 -17.46 -19.52 56.10
N TYR A 555 -16.31 -19.19 55.50
CA TYR A 555 -15.22 -18.45 56.17
C TYR A 555 -15.15 -16.96 55.82
N THR A 556 -16.16 -16.42 55.13
CA THR A 556 -16.18 -15.00 54.73
C THR A 556 -17.52 -14.34 55.08
N ILE A 557 -17.85 -14.30 56.38
CA ILE A 557 -18.76 -13.30 56.97
C ILE A 557 -18.00 -12.58 58.08
#